data_AF-A0A660MWB6-F1
#
_entry.id   AF-A0A660MWB6-F1
#
_cell.length_a   1.000
_cell.length_b   1.000
_cell.length_c   1.000
_cell.angle_alpha   90.00
_cell.angle_beta   90.00
_cell.angle_gamma   90.00
#
_symmetry.space_group_name_H-M   'P 1'
#
loop_
_entity.id
_entity.type
_entity.pdbx_description
1 polymer ?
#
loop_
_entity_poly.entity_id
_entity_poly.type
_entity_poly.pdbx_seq_one_letter_code
_entity_poly.pdbx_strand_id
1 'polypeptide(L)'
;GSIILAQLISVFFGYSWEQFYISGQPTFSSALFSAWFVLIFAAIMEEIAWHSYGVDSLFARKKFFIACIIFALYWAFWHSPLATIKGYYHSNLVTEGWLYSLNFVVSMFVFVFLINYFYLKSGRNIWVAIIFHAVANVSNELFATDPDTKIIQTGLFIIFFMIVVYFDRKTFFEKIEN
;
A
#
# COMPACT_ATOMS: atom_id res chain seq x y z
N GLY A 1 4.05 6.94 12.51
CA GLY A 1 3.60 6.36 11.23
C GLY A 1 2.08 6.27 11.20
N SER A 2 1.46 6.13 10.04
CA SER A 2 -0.01 6.11 9.91
C SER A 2 -0.68 4.98 10.70
N ILE A 3 -0.03 3.81 10.81
CA ILE A 3 -0.54 2.67 11.60
C ILE A 3 -0.64 3.01 13.10
N ILE A 4 0.39 3.65 13.67
CA ILE A 4 0.41 4.08 15.08
C ILE A 4 -0.68 5.12 15.34
N LEU A 5 -0.88 6.06 14.41
CA LEU A 5 -1.95 7.05 14.53
C LEU A 5 -3.34 6.38 14.44
N ALA A 6 -3.51 5.39 13.56
CA ALA A 6 -4.74 4.63 13.48
C ALA A 6 -5.03 3.85 14.77
N GLN A 7 -4.01 3.22 15.38
CA GLN A 7 -4.11 2.55 16.68
C GLN A 7 -4.48 3.52 17.80
N LEU A 8 -3.88 4.71 17.82
CA LEU A 8 -4.23 5.74 18.81
C LEU A 8 -5.69 6.17 18.66
N ILE A 9 -6.17 6.32 17.42
CA ILE A 9 -7.57 6.64 17.14
C ILE A 9 -8.49 5.49 17.54
N SER A 10 -8.13 4.24 17.21
CA SER A 10 -8.95 3.06 17.50
C SER A 10 -9.16 2.84 19.01
N VAL A 11 -8.18 3.17 19.85
CA VAL A 11 -8.35 3.11 21.31
C VAL A 11 -9.53 3.96 21.79
N PHE A 12 -9.79 5.13 21.18
CA PHE A 12 -10.97 5.94 21.53
C PHE A 12 -12.31 5.28 21.19
N PHE A 13 -12.29 4.27 20.31
CA PHE A 13 -13.43 3.43 19.95
C PHE A 13 -13.49 2.12 20.76
N GLY A 14 -12.63 1.94 21.76
CA GLY A 14 -12.66 0.80 22.68
C GLY A 14 -11.73 -0.36 22.30
N TYR A 15 -10.85 -0.19 21.31
CA TYR A 15 -9.86 -1.20 20.95
C TYR A 15 -8.70 -1.27 21.96
N SER A 16 -8.04 -2.43 22.04
CA SER A 16 -7.00 -2.71 23.03
C SER A 16 -5.68 -1.98 22.75
N TRP A 17 -5.01 -1.52 23.82
CA TRP A 17 -3.63 -1.03 23.78
C TRP A 17 -2.60 -2.11 23.41
N GLU A 18 -2.98 -3.39 23.43
CA GLU A 18 -2.11 -4.48 23.00
C GLU A 18 -1.74 -4.39 21.52
N GLN A 19 -2.50 -3.66 20.69
CA GLN A 19 -2.17 -3.44 19.28
C GLN A 19 -0.81 -2.75 19.08
N PHE A 20 -0.34 -1.97 20.07
CA PHE A 20 0.97 -1.32 20.02
C PHE A 20 2.13 -2.30 20.27
N TYR A 21 1.83 -3.55 20.64
CA TYR A 21 2.83 -4.59 20.82
C TYR A 21 3.52 -4.92 19.49
N ILE A 22 4.85 -4.85 19.51
CA ILE A 22 5.69 -5.26 18.39
C ILE A 22 5.88 -6.77 18.52
N SER A 23 5.14 -7.53 17.72
CA SER A 23 5.16 -9.01 17.76
C SER A 23 6.50 -9.59 17.31
N GLY A 24 7.24 -8.87 16.46
CA GLY A 24 8.44 -9.37 15.78
C GLY A 24 8.18 -10.50 14.78
N GLN A 25 6.91 -10.90 14.60
CA GLN A 25 6.46 -11.97 13.72
C GLN A 25 5.36 -11.45 12.80
N PRO A 26 5.51 -11.53 11.46
CA PRO A 26 4.48 -11.11 10.51
C PRO A 26 3.20 -11.93 10.67
N THR A 27 2.07 -11.37 10.23
CA THR A 27 0.74 -11.99 10.35
C THR A 27 0.51 -13.11 9.33
N PHE A 28 1.43 -13.29 8.39
CA PHE A 28 1.39 -14.33 7.37
C PHE A 28 2.68 -15.14 7.33
N SER A 29 2.60 -16.33 6.74
CA SER A 29 3.75 -17.21 6.55
C SER A 29 4.12 -17.35 5.07
N SER A 30 5.37 -17.73 4.82
CA SER A 30 5.83 -18.13 3.50
C SER A 30 6.46 -19.52 3.58
N ALA A 31 6.34 -20.31 2.52
CA ALA A 31 6.77 -21.71 2.53
C ALA A 31 8.29 -21.90 2.51
N LEU A 32 9.04 -20.94 1.93
CA LEU A 32 10.47 -21.10 1.62
C LEU A 32 11.37 -20.09 2.34
N PHE A 33 10.88 -18.88 2.62
CA PHE A 33 11.68 -17.79 3.18
C PHE A 33 11.00 -17.17 4.41
N SER A 34 11.74 -16.39 5.21
CA SER A 34 11.11 -15.62 6.28
C SER A 34 10.15 -14.59 5.70
N ALA A 35 9.01 -14.36 6.34
CA ALA A 35 8.04 -13.37 5.88
C ALA A 35 8.65 -11.95 5.82
N TRP A 36 9.57 -11.61 6.73
CA TRP A 36 10.34 -10.36 6.67
C TRP A 36 11.18 -10.21 5.40
N PHE A 37 11.89 -11.28 5.00
CA PHE A 37 12.65 -11.27 3.75
C PHE A 37 11.71 -11.09 2.56
N VAL A 38 10.60 -11.84 2.52
CA VAL A 38 9.61 -11.76 1.43
C VAL A 38 9.04 -10.35 1.31
N LEU A 39 8.66 -9.70 2.41
CA LEU A 39 8.10 -8.33 2.38
C LEU A 39 9.05 -7.30 1.76
N ILE A 40 10.32 -7.35 2.14
CA ILE A 40 11.33 -6.39 1.66
C ILE A 40 11.75 -6.74 0.24
N PHE A 41 12.00 -8.01 -0.04
CA PHE A 41 12.42 -8.48 -1.36
C PHE A 41 11.33 -8.27 -2.41
N ALA A 42 10.06 -8.55 -2.06
CA ALA A 42 8.92 -8.27 -2.92
C ALA A 42 8.85 -6.77 -3.24
N ALA A 43 8.91 -5.89 -2.24
CA ALA A 43 8.92 -4.44 -2.47
C ALA A 43 10.06 -4.01 -3.43
N ILE A 44 11.27 -4.54 -3.27
CA ILE A 44 12.38 -4.22 -4.19
C ILE A 44 12.06 -4.68 -5.62
N MET A 45 11.66 -5.94 -5.79
CA MET A 45 11.44 -6.53 -7.12
C MET A 45 10.23 -5.93 -7.83
N GLU A 46 9.14 -5.73 -7.10
CA GLU A 46 7.94 -5.09 -7.61
C GLU A 46 8.24 -3.66 -8.06
N GLU A 47 8.86 -2.85 -7.20
CA GLU A 47 9.11 -1.45 -7.56
C GLU A 47 10.15 -1.29 -8.68
N ILE A 48 11.13 -2.20 -8.80
CA ILE A 48 12.00 -2.25 -9.97
C ILE A 48 11.17 -2.55 -11.23
N ALA A 49 10.28 -3.54 -11.22
CA ALA A 49 9.47 -3.88 -12.39
C ALA A 49 8.48 -2.76 -12.75
N TRP A 50 7.81 -2.19 -11.76
CA TRP A 50 6.78 -1.16 -11.93
C TRP A 50 7.37 0.18 -12.35
N HIS A 51 8.48 0.62 -11.76
CA HIS A 51 9.02 1.95 -12.00
C HIS A 51 10.18 2.00 -13.01
N SER A 52 10.72 0.87 -13.46
CA SER A 52 11.67 0.88 -14.60
C SER A 52 10.97 0.98 -15.97
N TYR A 53 9.80 0.36 -16.11
CA TYR A 53 9.05 0.37 -17.37
C TYR A 53 7.53 0.41 -17.18
N GLY A 54 6.99 -0.32 -16.19
CA GLY A 54 5.55 -0.53 -16.03
C GLY A 54 4.72 0.76 -16.06
N VAL A 55 4.83 1.57 -15.01
CA VAL A 55 4.04 2.79 -14.85
C VAL A 55 4.54 3.94 -15.73
N ASP A 56 5.85 3.99 -16.02
CA ASP A 56 6.42 5.01 -16.91
C ASP A 56 5.89 4.89 -18.35
N SER A 57 5.61 3.66 -18.80
CA SER A 57 4.94 3.44 -20.10
C SER A 57 3.52 4.04 -20.14
N LEU A 58 2.83 4.08 -19.00
CA LEU A 58 1.53 4.72 -18.86
C LEU A 58 1.67 6.25 -18.79
N PHE A 59 2.63 6.75 -18.02
CA PHE A 59 2.92 8.19 -17.91
C PHE A 59 3.31 8.82 -19.25
N ALA A 60 3.99 8.07 -20.13
CA ALA A 60 4.32 8.54 -21.48
C ALA A 60 3.08 8.86 -22.35
N ARG A 61 1.90 8.32 -22.02
CA ARG A 61 0.69 8.39 -22.87
C ARG A 61 -0.55 8.92 -22.16
N LYS A 62 -0.54 8.98 -20.83
CA LYS A 62 -1.70 9.31 -20.00
C LYS A 62 -1.33 10.37 -18.98
N LYS A 63 -2.34 11.11 -18.52
CA LYS A 63 -2.24 11.95 -17.34
C LYS A 63 -1.97 11.08 -16.11
N PHE A 64 -1.27 11.63 -15.11
CA PHE A 64 -0.91 10.92 -13.88
C PHE A 64 -2.09 10.19 -13.26
N PHE A 65 -3.23 10.88 -13.10
CA PHE A 65 -4.40 10.29 -12.47
C PHE A 65 -4.90 9.04 -13.21
N ILE A 66 -4.98 9.09 -14.54
CA ILE A 66 -5.45 7.97 -15.36
C ILE A 66 -4.44 6.82 -15.35
N ALA A 67 -3.14 7.13 -15.41
CA ALA A 67 -2.08 6.13 -15.30
C ALA A 67 -2.15 5.38 -13.96
N CYS A 68 -2.34 6.10 -12.85
CA CYS A 68 -2.49 5.49 -11.52
C CYS A 68 -3.73 4.61 -11.41
N ILE A 69 -4.88 5.03 -11.97
CA ILE A 69 -6.10 4.18 -11.98
C ILE A 69 -5.87 2.88 -12.75
N ILE A 70 -5.30 2.97 -13.95
CA ILE A 70 -5.02 1.78 -14.78
C ILE A 70 -4.05 0.84 -14.05
N PHE A 71 -2.98 1.41 -13.48
CA PHE A 71 -1.99 0.63 -12.75
C PHE A 71 -2.57 0.00 -11.48
N ALA A 72 -3.37 0.73 -10.70
CA ALA A 72 -4.03 0.19 -9.51
C ALA A 72 -4.99 -0.96 -9.86
N LEU A 73 -5.77 -0.85 -10.94
CA LEU A 73 -6.62 -1.96 -11.39
C LEU A 73 -5.80 -3.20 -11.78
N TYR A 74 -4.72 -2.99 -12.54
CA TYR A 74 -3.83 -4.08 -12.93
C TYR A 74 -3.18 -4.73 -11.70
N TRP A 75 -2.65 -3.94 -10.77
CA TRP A 75 -1.96 -4.45 -9.60
C TRP A 75 -2.90 -5.15 -8.63
N ALA A 76 -4.15 -4.69 -8.49
CA ALA A 76 -5.18 -5.38 -7.70
C ALA A 76 -5.49 -6.76 -8.29
N PHE A 77 -5.61 -6.83 -9.62
CA PHE A 77 -5.82 -8.09 -10.32
C PHE A 77 -4.60 -9.03 -10.18
N TRP A 78 -3.38 -8.49 -10.25
CA TRP A 78 -2.15 -9.24 -10.06
C TRP A 78 -2.05 -9.90 -8.68
N HIS A 79 -2.62 -9.28 -7.63
CA HIS A 79 -2.69 -9.87 -6.29
C HIS A 79 -3.75 -10.96 -6.12
N SER A 80 -4.74 -11.06 -7.02
CA SER A 80 -5.87 -11.98 -6.88
C SER A 80 -5.50 -13.46 -6.70
N PRO A 81 -4.45 -14.02 -7.34
CA PRO A 81 -4.06 -15.42 -7.10
C PRO A 81 -3.61 -15.68 -5.66
N LEU A 82 -3.11 -14.67 -4.94
CA LEU A 82 -2.66 -14.84 -3.56
C LEU A 82 -3.83 -15.12 -2.61
N ALA A 83 -5.05 -14.74 -2.99
CA ALA A 83 -6.26 -15.03 -2.23
C ALA A 83 -6.58 -16.53 -2.15
N THR A 84 -6.04 -17.34 -3.08
CA THR A 84 -6.30 -18.79 -3.12
C THR A 84 -5.20 -19.63 -2.45
N ILE A 85 -4.12 -19.00 -1.97
CA ILE A 85 -2.98 -19.69 -1.34
C ILE A 85 -3.14 -19.64 0.18
N LYS A 86 -3.45 -20.78 0.81
CA LYS A 86 -3.69 -20.87 2.25
C LYS A 86 -2.51 -20.34 3.07
N GLY A 87 -2.80 -19.47 4.04
CA GLY A 87 -1.83 -18.91 4.98
C GLY A 87 -1.20 -17.59 4.52
N TYR A 88 -1.52 -17.15 3.30
CA TYR A 88 -1.10 -15.84 2.78
C TYR A 88 -2.07 -14.76 3.27
N TYR A 89 -1.58 -13.54 3.39
CA TYR A 89 -2.35 -12.38 3.87
C TYR A 89 -3.71 -12.23 3.15
N HIS A 90 -3.72 -12.30 1.82
CA HIS A 90 -4.94 -12.19 1.01
C HIS A 90 -5.94 -13.32 1.28
N SER A 91 -5.47 -14.54 1.50
CA SER A 91 -6.35 -15.66 1.86
C SER A 91 -6.98 -15.46 3.25
N ASN A 92 -6.21 -14.90 4.19
CA ASN A 92 -6.70 -14.58 5.54
C ASN A 92 -7.77 -13.48 5.46
N LEU A 93 -7.57 -12.43 4.67
CA LEU A 93 -8.57 -11.37 4.46
C LEU A 93 -9.89 -11.90 3.91
N VAL A 94 -9.85 -12.85 2.97
CA VAL A 94 -11.06 -13.49 2.43
C VAL A 94 -11.79 -14.27 3.52
N THR A 95 -11.06 -14.95 4.41
CA THR A 95 -11.66 -15.67 5.54
C THR A 95 -12.16 -14.76 6.66
N GLU A 96 -11.50 -13.63 6.90
CA GLU A 96 -11.87 -12.65 7.94
C GLU A 96 -13.13 -11.87 7.56
N GLY A 97 -13.33 -11.57 6.27
CA GLY A 97 -14.57 -10.99 5.77
C GLY A 97 -14.41 -10.09 4.56
N TRP A 98 -15.52 -9.90 3.83
CA TRP A 98 -15.55 -9.11 2.60
C TRP A 98 -15.12 -7.65 2.82
N LEU A 99 -15.41 -7.08 3.98
CA LEU A 99 -15.07 -5.69 4.32
C LEU A 99 -13.55 -5.48 4.34
N TYR A 100 -12.79 -6.43 4.90
CA TYR A 100 -11.33 -6.32 5.00
C TYR A 100 -10.65 -6.54 3.65
N SER A 101 -11.20 -7.44 2.84
CA SER A 101 -10.78 -7.61 1.44
C SER A 101 -11.03 -6.32 0.63
N LEU A 102 -12.18 -5.68 0.79
CA LEU A 102 -12.47 -4.40 0.17
C LEU A 102 -11.53 -3.29 0.69
N ASN A 103 -11.30 -3.22 2.00
CA ASN A 103 -10.37 -2.26 2.60
C ASN A 103 -8.97 -2.38 2.02
N PHE A 104 -8.47 -3.61 1.83
CA PHE A 104 -7.18 -3.85 1.18
C PHE A 104 -7.15 -3.23 -0.23
N VAL A 105 -8.15 -3.52 -1.07
CA VAL A 105 -8.21 -2.96 -2.42
C VAL A 105 -8.26 -1.43 -2.39
N VAL A 106 -9.09 -0.82 -1.54
CA VAL A 106 -9.17 0.65 -1.40
C VAL A 106 -7.84 1.24 -0.94
N SER A 107 -7.22 0.65 0.07
CA SER A 107 -5.91 1.10 0.58
C SER A 107 -4.83 1.01 -0.49
N MET A 108 -4.84 -0.05 -1.30
CA MET A 108 -3.89 -0.26 -2.40
C MET A 108 -4.04 0.80 -3.48
N PHE A 109 -5.27 1.20 -3.83
CA PHE A 109 -5.50 2.31 -4.76
C PHE A 109 -4.86 3.60 -4.24
N VAL A 110 -5.13 3.98 -3.00
CA VAL A 110 -4.56 5.21 -2.41
C VAL A 110 -3.04 5.12 -2.34
N PHE A 111 -2.51 3.96 -1.97
CA PHE A 111 -1.08 3.70 -1.93
C PHE A 111 -0.43 3.88 -3.31
N VAL A 112 -1.03 3.34 -4.38
CA VAL A 112 -0.58 3.52 -5.77
C VAL A 112 -0.47 4.99 -6.14
N PHE A 113 -1.46 5.82 -5.78
CA PHE A 113 -1.38 7.26 -6.06
C PHE A 113 -0.21 7.92 -5.33
N LEU A 114 -0.03 7.59 -4.04
CA LEU A 114 1.00 8.22 -3.21
C LEU A 114 2.42 7.81 -3.63
N ILE A 115 2.67 6.50 -3.83
CA ILE A 115 4.00 6.01 -4.23
C ILE A 115 4.42 6.59 -5.57
N ASN A 116 3.50 6.63 -6.55
CA ASN A 116 3.77 7.20 -7.87
C ASN A 116 3.94 8.73 -7.81
N TYR A 117 3.23 9.40 -6.91
CA TYR A 117 3.37 10.84 -6.71
C TYR A 117 4.77 11.16 -6.19
N PHE A 118 5.22 10.47 -5.15
CA PHE A 118 6.58 10.66 -4.61
C PHE A 118 7.66 10.23 -5.60
N TYR A 119 7.43 9.16 -6.37
CA TYR A 119 8.31 8.78 -7.47
C TYR A 119 8.50 9.92 -8.48
N LEU A 120 7.42 10.53 -8.98
CA LEU A 120 7.54 11.66 -9.91
C LEU A 120 8.21 12.88 -9.25
N LYS A 121 7.85 13.21 -8.02
CA LYS A 121 8.42 14.37 -7.30
C LYS A 121 9.88 14.22 -6.92
N SER A 122 10.36 13.00 -6.83
CA SER A 122 11.77 12.69 -6.61
C SER A 122 12.59 12.65 -7.91
N GLY A 123 12.03 13.09 -9.04
CA GLY A 123 12.69 13.04 -10.34
C GLY A 123 12.78 11.62 -10.89
N ARG A 124 11.72 10.82 -10.71
CA ARG A 124 11.65 9.41 -11.12
C ARG A 124 12.71 8.53 -10.42
N ASN A 125 12.96 8.77 -9.13
CA ASN A 125 13.90 7.97 -8.35
C ASN A 125 13.23 6.69 -7.81
N ILE A 126 13.57 5.54 -8.40
CA ILE A 126 13.01 4.22 -8.05
C ILE A 126 13.26 3.88 -6.57
N TRP A 127 14.36 4.33 -5.97
CA TRP A 127 14.64 4.05 -4.55
C TRP A 127 13.60 4.68 -3.61
N VAL A 128 13.01 5.81 -3.99
CA VAL A 128 11.93 6.43 -3.21
C VAL A 128 10.70 5.53 -3.19
N ALA A 129 10.35 4.94 -4.34
CA ALA A 129 9.25 3.97 -4.42
C ALA A 129 9.55 2.70 -3.60
N ILE A 130 10.75 2.11 -3.78
CA ILE A 130 11.19 0.93 -3.02
C ILE A 130 11.10 1.16 -1.52
N ILE A 131 11.66 2.27 -1.03
CA ILE A 131 11.66 2.57 0.41
C ILE A 131 10.24 2.82 0.91
N PHE A 132 9.43 3.55 0.15
CA PHE A 132 8.03 3.82 0.52
C PHE A 132 7.22 2.53 0.65
N HIS A 133 7.36 1.61 -0.30
CA HIS A 133 6.71 0.30 -0.28
C HIS A 133 7.25 -0.59 0.85
N ALA A 134 8.56 -0.71 1.00
CA ALA A 134 9.16 -1.52 2.06
C ALA A 134 8.73 -1.02 3.46
N VAL A 135 8.71 0.30 3.68
CA VAL A 135 8.25 0.88 4.95
C VAL A 135 6.77 0.60 5.19
N ALA A 136 5.92 0.70 4.16
CA ALA A 136 4.50 0.38 4.30
C ALA A 136 4.28 -1.10 4.64
N ASN A 137 4.97 -2.01 3.96
CA ASN A 137 4.91 -3.45 4.21
C ASN A 137 5.36 -3.78 5.64
N VAL A 138 6.55 -3.32 6.03
CA VAL A 138 7.09 -3.59 7.36
C VAL A 138 6.20 -2.99 8.44
N SER A 139 5.75 -1.73 8.28
CA SER A 139 4.93 -1.07 9.31
C SER A 139 3.59 -1.74 9.54
N ASN A 140 2.96 -2.30 8.49
CA ASN A 140 1.67 -2.97 8.60
C ASN A 140 1.76 -4.38 9.21
N GLU A 141 2.94 -4.98 9.20
CA GLU A 141 3.20 -6.33 9.72
C GLU A 141 3.96 -6.33 11.05
N LEU A 142 4.52 -5.17 11.45
CA LEU A 142 5.28 -5.02 12.70
C LEU A 142 4.40 -5.15 13.95
N PHE A 143 3.16 -4.70 13.85
CA PHE A 143 2.20 -4.63 14.95
C PHE A 143 1.08 -5.65 14.75
N ALA A 144 0.60 -6.25 15.85
CA ALA A 144 -0.62 -7.06 15.85
C ALA A 144 -1.87 -6.16 15.80
N THR A 145 -2.01 -5.42 14.71
CA THR A 145 -3.07 -4.43 14.54
C THR A 145 -4.37 -5.11 14.15
N ASP A 146 -5.45 -4.72 14.82
CA ASP A 146 -6.79 -5.19 14.51
C ASP A 146 -7.21 -4.79 13.07
N PRO A 147 -7.89 -5.68 12.32
CA PRO A 147 -8.36 -5.38 10.97
C PRO A 147 -9.19 -4.08 10.87
N ASP A 148 -10.00 -3.75 11.87
CA ASP A 148 -10.79 -2.51 11.89
C ASP A 148 -9.90 -1.27 12.02
N THR A 149 -8.78 -1.39 12.73
CA THR A 149 -7.79 -0.31 12.84
C THR A 149 -7.10 -0.06 11.50
N LYS A 150 -6.92 -1.09 10.66
CA LYS A 150 -6.45 -0.91 9.27
C LYS A 150 -7.46 -0.13 8.41
N ILE A 151 -8.77 -0.17 8.72
CA ILE A 151 -9.78 0.68 8.05
C ILE A 151 -9.58 2.15 8.41
N ILE A 152 -9.33 2.44 9.69
CA ILE A 152 -9.00 3.81 10.15
C ILE A 152 -7.74 4.32 9.44
N GLN A 153 -6.72 3.48 9.32
CA GLN A 153 -5.49 3.81 8.59
C GLN A 153 -5.75 4.14 7.11
N THR A 154 -6.60 3.37 6.43
CA THR A 154 -7.04 3.68 5.06
C THR A 154 -7.69 5.06 4.99
N GLY A 155 -8.57 5.39 5.95
CA GLY A 155 -9.17 6.72 6.05
C GLY A 155 -8.14 7.84 6.19
N LEU A 156 -7.12 7.66 7.03
CA LEU A 156 -6.00 8.61 7.17
C LEU A 156 -5.23 8.79 5.86
N PHE A 157 -4.96 7.70 5.13
CA PHE A 157 -4.32 7.77 3.83
C PHE A 157 -5.18 8.47 2.78
N ILE A 158 -6.50 8.27 2.78
CA ILE A 158 -7.43 8.99 1.91
C ILE A 158 -7.39 10.50 2.20
N ILE A 159 -7.40 10.90 3.48
CA ILE A 159 -7.27 12.30 3.88
C ILE A 159 -5.94 12.89 3.39
N PHE A 160 -4.83 12.17 3.63
CA PHE A 160 -3.52 12.62 3.17
C PHE A 160 -3.45 12.74 1.64
N PHE A 161 -3.99 11.76 0.92
CA PHE A 161 -4.11 11.80 -0.54
C PHE A 161 -4.91 13.00 -1.02
N MET A 162 -6.07 13.29 -0.41
CA MET A 162 -6.88 14.47 -0.76
C MET A 162 -6.11 15.78 -0.54
N ILE A 163 -5.33 15.87 0.54
CA ILE A 163 -4.46 17.02 0.82
C ILE A 163 -3.41 17.18 -0.28
N VAL A 164 -2.72 16.09 -0.65
CA VAL A 164 -1.71 16.10 -1.72
C VAL A 164 -2.33 16.54 -3.06
N VAL A 165 -3.50 15.99 -3.41
CA VAL A 165 -4.23 16.38 -4.63
C VAL A 165 -4.61 17.86 -4.59
N TYR A 166 -5.09 18.36 -3.44
CA TYR A 166 -5.49 19.76 -3.28
C TYR A 166 -4.33 20.72 -3.54
N PHE A 167 -3.15 20.43 -2.98
CA PHE A 167 -1.97 21.29 -3.13
C PHE A 167 -1.27 21.16 -4.49
N ASP A 168 -1.39 20.02 -5.17
CA ASP A 168 -0.62 19.72 -6.38
C ASP A 168 -1.47 19.20 -7.54
N ARG A 169 -2.61 19.86 -7.75
CA ARG A 169 -3.58 19.50 -8.80
C ARG A 169 -2.94 19.36 -10.18
N LYS A 170 -1.89 20.14 -10.46
CA LYS A 170 -1.18 20.12 -11.74
C LYS A 170 -0.60 18.74 -12.03
N THR A 171 0.16 18.16 -11.09
CA THR A 171 0.73 16.82 -11.29
C THR A 171 -0.35 15.77 -11.56
N PHE A 172 -1.52 15.85 -10.91
CA PHE A 172 -2.58 14.87 -11.09
C PHE A 172 -3.32 14.99 -12.43
N PHE A 173 -3.58 16.22 -12.90
CA PHE A 173 -4.57 16.48 -13.95
C PHE A 173 -4.01 17.11 -15.23
N GLU A 174 -2.77 17.61 -15.22
CA GLU A 174 -2.09 18.10 -16.41
C GLU A 174 -1.32 16.96 -17.11
N LYS A 175 -0.82 17.22 -18.31
CA LYS A 175 0.00 16.25 -19.03
C LYS A 175 1.36 16.19 -18.34
N ILE A 176 1.89 14.99 -18.14
CA ILE A 176 3.23 14.81 -17.56
C ILE A 176 4.24 15.34 -18.59
N GLU A 177 4.99 16.36 -18.20
CA GLU A 177 6.11 16.86 -19.00
C GLU A 177 7.29 15.88 -18.85
N ASN A 178 7.98 15.62 -19.95
CA ASN A 178 9.07 14.63 -20.00
C ASN A 178 10.38 15.21 -19.49
#